data_AF-A0A2G2Z1C9-F1
#
_entry.id   AF-A0A2G2Z1C9-F1
#
_cell.length_a   1.000
_cell.length_b   1.000
_cell.length_c   1.000
_cell.angle_alpha   90.00
_cell.angle_beta   90.00
_cell.angle_gamma   90.00
#
_symmetry.space_group_name_H-M   'P 1'
#
loop_
_entity.id
_entity.type
_entity.pdbx_description
1 polymer ?
#
loop_
_entity_poly.entity_id
_entity_poly.type
_entity_poly.pdbx_seq_one_letter_code
_entity_poly.pdbx_strand_id
1 'polypeptide(L)'
;MGDIDIRKDLFANIVLSGGTTMLRGIAERMSKEITALAPSSTTIEVVALPKRKYRTWIGGSLITSSFPQNFPKNIDKSKDKPTTLYDIKESLEEYSLRKFISLASVLIDFLNDLVKDNKDLKEA
;
A
#
# COMPACT_ATOMS: atom_id res chain seq x y z
N MET A 1 -15.55 7.90 22.70
CA MET A 1 -16.64 8.08 21.71
C MET A 1 -16.03 8.77 20.51
N GLY A 2 -15.87 8.07 19.38
CA GLY A 2 -15.47 8.73 18.13
C GLY A 2 -16.59 9.66 17.65
N ASP A 3 -16.20 10.80 17.09
CA ASP A 3 -17.10 11.84 16.61
C ASP A 3 -18.13 11.27 15.61
N ILE A 4 -19.41 11.58 15.83
CA ILE A 4 -20.52 11.06 15.03
C ILE A 4 -20.48 11.61 13.61
N ASP A 5 -19.92 12.81 13.45
CA ASP A 5 -19.91 13.53 12.18
C ASP A 5 -18.89 12.94 11.19
N ILE A 6 -17.75 12.43 11.70
CA ILE A 6 -16.70 11.81 10.89
C ILE A 6 -17.17 10.48 10.27
N ARG A 7 -18.17 9.81 10.86
CA ARG A 7 -18.64 8.50 10.36
C ARG A 7 -19.20 8.59 8.95
N LYS A 8 -19.89 9.69 8.62
CA LYS A 8 -20.45 9.90 7.29
C LYS A 8 -19.34 10.00 6.25
N ASP A 9 -18.30 10.75 6.57
CA ASP A 9 -17.15 10.94 5.68
C ASP A 9 -16.33 9.66 5.50
N LEU A 10 -16.20 8.86 6.56
CA LEU A 10 -15.53 7.56 6.51
C LEU A 10 -16.26 6.54 5.63
N PHE A 11 -17.60 6.55 5.63
CA PHE A 11 -18.38 5.66 4.77
C PHE A 11 -18.49 6.15 3.33
N ALA A 12 -18.28 7.46 3.08
CA ALA A 12 -18.44 8.03 1.76
C ALA A 12 -17.42 7.47 0.74
N ASN A 13 -16.14 7.33 1.13
CA ASN A 13 -15.07 6.94 0.22
C ASN A 13 -14.21 5.81 0.81
N ILE A 14 -14.36 4.60 0.27
CA ILE A 14 -13.60 3.43 0.70
C ILE A 14 -12.69 2.97 -0.44
N VAL A 15 -11.38 3.03 -0.21
CA VAL A 15 -10.39 2.59 -1.20
C VAL A 15 -9.84 1.22 -0.83
N LEU A 16 -10.00 0.25 -1.72
CA LEU A 16 -9.40 -1.08 -1.56
C LEU A 16 -7.93 -1.07 -1.96
N SER A 17 -7.05 -1.54 -1.07
CA SER A 17 -5.61 -1.66 -1.31
C SER A 17 -5.06 -3.00 -0.80
N GLY A 18 -3.98 -3.47 -1.43
CA GLY A 18 -3.31 -4.72 -1.07
C GLY A 18 -3.77 -5.94 -1.89
N GLY A 19 -2.96 -7.00 -1.90
CA GLY A 19 -3.16 -8.17 -2.75
C GLY A 19 -4.41 -9.00 -2.42
N THR A 20 -4.77 -9.13 -1.15
CA THR A 20 -5.96 -9.88 -0.70
C THR A 20 -7.28 -9.25 -1.15
N THR A 21 -7.28 -7.94 -1.42
CA THR A 21 -8.46 -7.27 -1.98
C THR A 21 -8.69 -7.57 -3.46
N MET A 22 -7.74 -8.25 -4.13
CA MET A 22 -7.90 -8.71 -5.52
C MET A 22 -8.65 -10.04 -5.64
N LEU A 23 -9.04 -10.66 -4.53
CA LEU A 23 -9.93 -11.81 -4.56
C LEU A 23 -11.24 -11.45 -5.26
N ARG A 24 -11.70 -12.34 -6.15
CA ARG A 24 -12.91 -12.15 -6.96
C ARG A 24 -14.12 -11.91 -6.05
N GLY A 25 -14.91 -10.88 -6.33
CA GLY A 25 -16.15 -10.59 -5.59
C GLY A 25 -15.96 -9.80 -4.30
N ILE A 26 -14.72 -9.49 -3.86
CA ILE A 26 -14.49 -8.75 -2.61
C ILE A 26 -15.02 -7.32 -2.69
N ALA A 27 -14.87 -6.64 -3.83
CA ALA A 27 -15.30 -5.26 -3.98
C ALA A 27 -16.83 -5.16 -3.91
N GLU A 28 -17.52 -6.05 -4.60
CA GLU A 28 -18.97 -6.16 -4.66
C GLU A 28 -19.54 -6.55 -3.29
N ARG A 29 -18.90 -7.52 -2.61
CA ARG A 29 -19.28 -7.92 -1.25
C ARG A 29 -19.10 -6.75 -0.28
N MET A 30 -17.97 -6.06 -0.33
CA MET A 30 -17.71 -4.93 0.58
C MET A 30 -18.71 -3.80 0.35
N SER A 31 -18.98 -3.44 -0.91
CA SER A 31 -20.01 -2.45 -1.23
C SER A 31 -21.37 -2.85 -0.64
N LYS A 32 -21.81 -4.09 -0.86
CA LYS A 32 -23.09 -4.57 -0.34
C LYS A 32 -23.19 -4.51 1.20
N GLU A 33 -22.17 -5.00 1.89
CA GLU A 33 -22.16 -5.07 3.37
C GLU A 33 -22.10 -3.67 3.99
N ILE A 34 -21.31 -2.76 3.42
CA ILE A 34 -21.22 -1.38 3.91
C ILE A 34 -22.52 -0.63 3.64
N THR A 35 -23.15 -0.80 2.47
CA THR A 35 -24.46 -0.20 2.18
C THR A 35 -25.55 -0.71 3.12
N ALA A 36 -25.50 -1.96 3.57
CA ALA A 36 -26.45 -2.49 4.54
C ALA A 36 -26.26 -1.92 5.97
N LEU A 37 -25.03 -1.53 6.32
CA LEU A 37 -24.68 -1.04 7.67
C LEU A 37 -24.70 0.48 7.81
N ALA A 38 -24.46 1.21 6.72
CA ALA A 38 -24.38 2.65 6.73
C ALA A 38 -25.78 3.31 6.74
N PRO A 39 -25.89 4.54 7.30
CA PRO A 39 -27.12 5.32 7.22
C PRO A 39 -27.52 5.57 5.76
N SER A 40 -28.82 5.45 5.44
CA SER A 40 -29.38 5.61 4.09
C SER A 40 -29.21 7.01 3.48
N SER A 41 -28.70 7.99 4.24
CA SER A 41 -28.37 9.34 3.77
C SER A 41 -26.97 9.46 3.17
N THR A 42 -26.13 8.42 3.24
CA THR A 42 -24.73 8.48 2.81
C THR A 42 -24.54 7.73 1.49
N THR A 43 -24.04 8.43 0.48
CA THR A 43 -23.58 7.82 -0.77
C THR A 43 -22.24 7.13 -0.54
N ILE A 44 -22.20 5.82 -0.71
CA ILE A 44 -21.00 5.00 -0.44
C ILE A 44 -20.35 4.64 -1.76
N GLU A 45 -19.08 5.00 -1.91
CA GLU A 45 -18.25 4.61 -3.05
C GLU A 45 -17.13 3.66 -2.60
N VAL A 46 -17.14 2.43 -3.13
CA VAL A 46 -16.05 1.47 -2.94
C VAL A 46 -15.18 1.44 -4.19
N VAL A 47 -14.00 2.04 -4.10
CA VAL A 47 -13.06 2.17 -5.21
C VAL A 47 -12.10 0.98 -5.22
N ALA A 48 -12.27 0.12 -6.22
CA ALA A 48 -11.48 -1.10 -6.40
C ALA A 48 -10.59 -1.04 -7.64
N LEU A 49 -9.50 -0.28 -7.56
CA LEU A 49 -8.60 -0.10 -8.71
C LEU A 49 -7.96 -1.43 -9.16
N PRO A 50 -7.74 -1.63 -10.48
CA PRO A 50 -7.20 -2.89 -11.01
C PRO A 50 -5.77 -3.19 -10.51
N LYS A 51 -4.95 -2.15 -10.32
CA LYS A 51 -3.56 -2.26 -9.82
C LYS A 51 -3.42 -2.03 -8.31
N ARG A 52 -4.43 -2.40 -7.52
CA ARG A 52 -4.48 -2.12 -6.07
C ARG A 52 -3.46 -2.88 -5.21
N LYS A 53 -2.83 -3.94 -5.73
CA LYS A 53 -1.68 -4.63 -5.11
C LYS A 53 -0.48 -3.72 -4.84
N TYR A 54 -0.29 -2.67 -5.62
CA TYR A 54 0.87 -1.79 -5.53
C TYR A 54 0.61 -0.44 -4.84
N ARG A 55 -0.66 -0.16 -4.47
CA ARG A 55 -1.08 1.16 -3.98
C ARG A 55 -0.38 1.57 -2.69
N THR A 56 -0.18 0.64 -1.77
CA THR A 56 0.53 0.90 -0.51
C THR A 56 1.98 1.33 -0.76
N TRP A 57 2.65 0.72 -1.74
CA TRP A 57 4.02 1.07 -2.08
C TRP A 57 4.14 2.44 -2.75
N ILE A 58 3.25 2.72 -3.72
CA ILE A 58 3.20 4.02 -4.39
C ILE A 58 2.93 5.13 -3.37
N GLY A 59 1.94 4.93 -2.48
CA GLY A 59 1.64 5.88 -1.40
C GLY A 59 2.83 6.10 -0.47
N GLY A 60 3.51 5.03 -0.05
CA GLY A 60 4.73 5.12 0.76
C GLY A 60 5.83 5.92 0.08
N SER A 61 6.10 5.65 -1.21
CA SER A 61 7.14 6.35 -1.97
C SER A 61 6.85 7.86 -2.11
N LEU A 62 5.59 8.24 -2.33
CA LEU A 62 5.15 9.63 -2.43
C LEU A 62 5.29 10.37 -1.09
N ILE A 63 4.91 9.71 0.01
CA ILE A 63 5.08 10.26 1.36
C ILE A 63 6.56 10.45 1.65
N THR A 64 7.41 9.45 1.33
CA THR A 64 8.85 9.55 1.55
C THR A 64 9.51 10.65 0.73
N SER A 65 9.05 10.86 -0.50
CA SER A 65 9.56 11.92 -1.37
C SER A 65 9.10 13.31 -0.93
N SER A 66 7.97 13.41 -0.24
CA SER A 66 7.41 14.67 0.25
C SER A 66 7.90 15.04 1.66
N PHE A 67 8.70 14.19 2.30
CA PHE A 67 9.19 14.48 3.64
C PHE A 67 10.18 15.66 3.63
N PRO A 68 10.06 16.60 4.58
CA PRO A 68 10.99 17.72 4.66
C PRO A 68 12.42 17.24 4.93
N GLN A 69 13.40 17.98 4.41
CA GLN A 69 14.86 17.73 4.54
C GLN A 69 15.38 17.64 6.00
N ASN A 70 14.50 17.86 6.99
CA ASN A 70 14.77 17.83 8.43
C ASN A 70 14.52 16.46 9.08
N PHE A 71 14.37 15.38 8.31
CA PHE A 71 14.47 14.04 8.89
C PHE A 71 15.82 13.87 9.59
N PRO A 72 15.87 13.32 10.82
CA PRO A 72 17.12 13.10 11.53
C PRO A 72 17.99 12.14 10.72
N LYS A 73 19.00 12.69 10.04
CA LYS A 73 19.96 11.93 9.22
C LYS A 73 20.88 11.03 10.07
N ASN A 74 20.90 11.26 11.38
CA ASN A 74 21.74 10.56 12.34
C ASN A 74 20.86 9.78 13.32
N ILE A 75 20.55 8.53 12.97
CA ILE A 75 20.06 7.54 13.91
C ILE A 75 21.26 7.12 14.77
N ASP A 76 21.22 7.39 16.07
CA ASP A 76 22.24 6.93 17.01
C ASP A 76 22.21 5.39 17.08
N LYS A 77 23.14 4.74 16.36
CA LYS A 77 23.27 3.28 16.29
C LYS A 77 23.74 2.65 17.60
N SER A 78 23.93 3.42 18.67
CA SER A 78 24.48 2.92 19.93
C SER A 78 23.47 2.26 20.87
N LYS A 79 22.15 2.47 20.68
CA LYS A 79 21.16 2.12 21.70
C LYS A 79 20.36 0.83 21.52
N ASP A 80 20.46 0.16 20.38
CA ASP A 80 19.99 -1.21 20.22
C ASP A 80 21.20 -2.06 19.82
N LYS A 81 21.66 -2.90 20.74
CA LYS A 81 22.79 -3.82 20.53
C LYS A 81 22.23 -5.22 20.34
N PRO A 82 22.09 -5.72 19.10
CA PRO A 82 21.78 -7.11 18.88
C PRO A 82 23.03 -7.97 19.17
N THR A 83 22.82 -9.20 19.62
CA THR A 83 23.75 -9.86 20.55
C THR A 83 25.07 -10.34 19.95
N THR A 84 25.28 -10.33 18.62
CA THR A 84 26.62 -10.27 18.01
C THR A 84 26.58 -9.55 16.65
N LEU A 85 27.69 -8.90 16.26
CA LEU A 85 27.82 -8.15 14.99
C LEU A 85 27.68 -9.04 13.74
N TYR A 86 27.94 -10.34 13.88
CA TYR A 86 27.85 -11.30 12.77
C TYR A 86 26.40 -11.69 12.51
N ASP A 87 25.63 -12.02 13.56
CA ASP A 87 24.20 -12.34 13.43
C ASP A 87 23.40 -11.17 12.84
N ILE A 88 23.80 -9.94 13.17
CA ILE A 88 23.19 -8.73 12.64
C ILE A 88 23.53 -8.53 11.18
N LYS A 89 24.80 -8.72 10.79
CA LYS A 89 25.23 -8.55 9.40
C LYS A 89 24.62 -9.63 8.53
N GLU A 90 24.63 -10.88 8.97
CA GLU A 90 24.05 -12.00 8.24
C GLU A 90 22.53 -11.83 8.10
N SER A 91 21.83 -11.50 9.19
CA SER A 91 20.40 -11.23 9.16
C SER A 91 20.06 -9.96 8.37
N LEU A 92 20.84 -8.87 8.45
CA LEU A 92 20.62 -7.65 7.67
C LEU A 92 20.93 -7.84 6.20
N GLU A 93 22.02 -8.50 5.83
CA GLU A 93 22.37 -8.78 4.43
C GLU A 93 21.29 -9.67 3.81
N GLU A 94 20.94 -10.78 4.46
CA GLU A 94 20.01 -11.76 3.91
C GLU A 94 18.54 -11.26 3.94
N TYR A 95 18.14 -10.50 4.96
CA TYR A 95 16.80 -9.91 5.06
C TYR A 95 16.65 -8.65 4.19
N SER A 96 17.70 -7.83 4.08
CA SER A 96 17.71 -6.66 3.19
C SER A 96 17.79 -7.10 1.73
N LEU A 97 18.65 -8.04 1.34
CA LEU A 97 18.70 -8.55 -0.04
C LEU A 97 17.39 -9.23 -0.43
N ARG A 98 16.80 -10.10 0.42
CA ARG A 98 15.53 -10.75 0.07
C ARG A 98 14.39 -9.75 -0.07
N LYS A 99 14.33 -8.74 0.81
CA LYS A 99 13.36 -7.64 0.66
C LYS A 99 13.65 -6.79 -0.56
N PHE A 100 14.91 -6.49 -0.88
CA PHE A 100 15.29 -5.74 -2.07
C PHE A 100 15.02 -6.50 -3.36
N ILE A 101 15.28 -7.81 -3.40
CA ILE A 101 15.00 -8.68 -4.55
C ILE A 101 13.49 -8.83 -4.73
N SER A 102 12.76 -9.09 -3.65
CA SER A 102 11.29 -9.10 -3.68
C SER A 102 10.70 -7.74 -4.05
N LEU A 103 11.37 -6.65 -3.66
CA LEU A 103 10.95 -5.28 -4.00
C LEU A 103 11.26 -4.96 -5.46
N ALA A 104 12.42 -5.37 -5.96
CA ALA A 104 12.83 -5.22 -7.34
C ALA A 104 11.91 -6.04 -8.26
N SER A 105 11.54 -7.26 -7.88
CA SER A 105 10.59 -8.06 -8.66
C SER A 105 9.21 -7.41 -8.72
N VAL A 106 8.72 -6.88 -7.60
CA VAL A 106 7.45 -6.13 -7.55
C VAL A 106 7.49 -4.86 -8.42
N LEU A 107 8.61 -4.15 -8.43
CA LEU A 107 8.81 -2.97 -9.26
C LEU A 107 8.90 -3.35 -10.75
N ILE A 108 9.61 -4.43 -11.08
CA ILE A 108 9.71 -4.97 -12.43
C ILE A 108 8.33 -5.38 -12.94
N ASP A 109 7.55 -6.11 -12.14
CA ASP A 109 6.18 -6.49 -12.49
C ASP A 109 5.29 -5.28 -12.72
N PHE A 110 5.42 -4.24 -11.88
CA PHE A 110 4.70 -2.99 -12.06
C PHE A 110 5.07 -2.27 -13.36
N LEU A 111 6.37 -2.18 -13.69
CA LEU A 111 6.83 -1.57 -14.92
C LEU A 111 6.41 -2.38 -16.15
N ASN A 112 6.47 -3.70 -16.09
CA ASN A 112 5.98 -4.59 -17.15
C ASN A 112 4.47 -4.42 -17.37
N ASP A 113 3.69 -4.35 -16.29
CA ASP A 113 2.25 -4.07 -16.33
C ASP A 113 1.97 -2.68 -16.92
N LEU A 114 2.85 -1.69 -16.76
CA LEU A 114 2.71 -0.36 -17.40
C LEU A 114 3.09 -0.39 -18.89
N VAL A 115 4.15 -1.11 -19.25
CA VAL A 115 4.59 -1.22 -20.66
C VAL A 115 3.56 -1.97 -21.50
N LYS A 116 2.93 -3.00 -20.93
CA LYS A 116 1.87 -3.77 -21.60
C LYS A 116 0.64 -2.89 -21.92
N ASP A 117 0.13 -2.18 -20.91
CA ASP A 117 -1.00 -1.25 -21.09
C ASP A 117 -0.73 -0.20 -22.17
N ASN A 118 0.52 0.27 -22.31
CA ASN A 118 0.91 1.24 -23.33
C ASN A 118 1.04 0.64 -24.74
N LYS A 119 1.28 -0.66 -24.88
CA LYS A 119 1.30 -1.35 -26.18
C LYS A 119 -0.11 -1.67 -26.66
N ASP A 120 -0.98 -2.12 -25.76
CA ASP A 120 -2.38 -2.41 -26.08
C ASP A 120 -3.12 -1.14 -26.60
N LEU A 121 -2.69 0.05 -26.17
CA LEU A 121 -3.17 1.34 -26.67
C LEU A 121 -2.61 1.76 -28.05
N LYS A 122 -1.54 1.13 -28.53
CA LYS A 122 -0.92 1.42 -29.85
C LYS A 122 -1.32 0.44 -30.94
N GLU A 123 -1.90 -0.70 -30.56
CA GLU A 123 -2.38 -1.74 -31.47
C GLU A 123 -3.92 -1.72 -31.66
N ALA A 124 -4.62 -0.77 -31.05
CA ALA A 124 -6.04 -0.47 -31.24
C ALA A 124 -6.25 0.79 -32.09
#